data_AF-A0A1Y2S9K3-F1
#
_entry.id   AF-A0A1Y2S9K3-F1
#
_cell.length_a   1.000
_cell.length_b   1.000
_cell.length_c   1.000
_cell.angle_alpha   90.00
_cell.angle_beta   90.00
_cell.angle_gamma   90.00
#
_symmetry.space_group_name_H-M   'P 1'
#
loop_
_entity.id
_entity.type
_entity.pdbx_description
1 polymer ?
#
loop_
_entity_poly.entity_id
_entity_poly.type
_entity_poly.pdbx_seq_one_letter_code
_entity_poly.pdbx_strand_id
1 'polypeptide(L)'
;MKKMYMILAIFFATYIALPHANAQVDREVRHTYELFKPAFWKTKTPKSIPLPKKINLTKSGLKHVEERHIGYTHRDWRHKSKWTVNKADIKTIARDIFRHPNRIIRDGRNNNFIYEKVLKKIVGIDSEGNKLKKARVVIKKNGDLVTAFPELEFKKVGSKDIILRG
;
A
#
# COMPACT_ATOMS: atom_id res chain seq x y z
N MET A 1 -32.90 9.95 16.03
CA MET A 1 -32.96 10.77 17.25
C MET A 1 -31.95 10.18 18.25
N LYS A 2 -30.67 10.56 18.18
CA LYS A 2 -30.03 11.60 19.02
C LYS A 2 -30.21 11.39 20.53
N LYS A 3 -29.54 10.40 21.14
CA LYS A 3 -29.15 10.40 22.57
C LYS A 3 -27.91 9.51 22.78
N MET A 4 -26.74 9.97 22.33
CA MET A 4 -25.46 9.33 22.68
C MET A 4 -24.29 10.33 22.73
N TYR A 5 -24.60 11.59 23.04
CA TYR A 5 -23.63 12.66 23.27
C TYR A 5 -24.13 13.50 24.45
N MET A 6 -24.05 12.99 25.68
CA MET A 6 -24.25 13.81 26.87
C MET A 6 -23.76 13.14 28.16
N ILE A 7 -22.54 12.61 28.16
CA ILE A 7 -21.78 12.40 29.40
C ILE A 7 -20.34 12.84 29.13
N LEU A 8 -20.20 14.10 28.71
CA LEU A 8 -18.89 14.76 28.60
C LEU A 8 -19.08 16.27 28.72
N ALA A 9 -19.89 16.72 29.67
CA ALA A 9 -20.15 18.15 29.87
C ALA A 9 -20.75 18.48 31.25
N ILE A 10 -20.34 17.82 32.33
CA ILE A 10 -20.60 18.31 33.69
C ILE A 10 -19.40 17.93 34.56
N PHE A 11 -18.34 18.74 34.50
CA PHE A 11 -17.39 19.02 35.59
C PHE A 11 -16.49 20.15 35.09
N PHE A 12 -17.13 21.28 34.78
CA PHE A 12 -16.43 22.55 34.60
C PHE A 12 -16.29 23.20 35.98
N ALA A 13 -15.12 23.79 36.22
CA ALA A 13 -14.85 24.85 37.19
C ALA A 13 -14.96 24.51 38.68
N THR A 14 -13.81 24.40 39.35
CA THR A 14 -13.30 25.37 40.35
C THR A 14 -12.06 24.75 40.99
N TYR A 15 -10.90 25.42 40.94
CA TYR A 15 -10.00 25.68 42.08
C TYR A 15 -8.70 26.32 41.55
N ILE A 16 -8.69 27.65 41.54
CA ILE A 16 -7.49 28.45 41.79
C ILE A 16 -7.43 28.60 43.31
N ALA A 17 -6.45 27.98 43.99
CA ALA A 17 -5.81 28.47 45.22
C ALA A 17 -5.05 27.34 45.97
N LEU A 18 -3.73 27.56 46.10
CA LEU A 18 -2.79 27.16 47.16
C LEU A 18 -2.45 25.67 47.42
N PRO A 19 -1.17 25.40 47.78
CA PRO A 19 -0.60 24.07 47.96
C PRO A 19 -0.79 23.57 49.40
N HIS A 20 -0.52 22.27 49.59
CA HIS A 20 -0.56 21.51 50.84
C HIS A 20 -1.92 20.96 51.26
N ALA A 21 -2.24 19.78 50.74
CA ALA A 21 -2.46 18.58 51.56
C ALA A 21 -2.74 17.40 50.63
N ASN A 22 -2.56 16.18 51.15
CA ASN A 22 -3.16 14.94 50.65
C ASN A 22 -2.32 14.09 49.67
N ALA A 23 -1.14 13.68 50.12
CA ALA A 23 -0.46 12.46 49.66
C ALA A 23 -1.34 11.18 49.75
N GLN A 24 -2.50 11.24 50.41
CA GLN A 24 -3.44 10.14 50.58
C GLN A 24 -4.43 10.01 49.40
N VAL A 25 -4.80 11.12 48.75
CA VAL A 25 -5.67 11.12 47.55
C VAL A 25 -4.94 10.53 46.33
N ASP A 26 -3.62 10.69 46.27
CA ASP A 26 -2.79 10.09 45.22
C ASP A 26 -2.73 8.55 45.28
N ARG A 27 -3.00 7.94 46.45
CA ARG A 27 -2.88 6.49 46.64
C ARG A 27 -4.13 5.73 46.16
N GLU A 28 -5.33 6.28 46.36
CA GLU A 28 -6.59 5.70 45.88
C GLU A 28 -6.78 5.85 44.36
N VAL A 29 -6.33 6.97 43.78
CA VAL A 29 -6.32 7.15 42.32
C VAL A 29 -5.34 6.17 41.67
N ARG A 30 -4.16 5.93 42.24
CA ARG A 30 -3.23 4.91 41.71
C ARG A 30 -3.79 3.49 41.80
N HIS A 31 -4.52 3.15 42.86
CA HIS A 31 -5.08 1.80 43.04
C HIS A 31 -6.22 1.49 42.05
N THR A 32 -7.01 2.50 41.68
CA THR A 32 -8.09 2.35 40.69
C THR A 32 -7.55 2.27 39.25
N TYR A 33 -6.46 2.97 38.93
CA TYR A 33 -5.78 2.84 37.63
C TYR A 33 -5.08 1.48 37.43
N GLU A 34 -4.56 0.87 38.48
CA GLU A 34 -3.96 -0.48 38.41
C GLU A 34 -5.02 -1.58 38.16
N LEU A 35 -6.23 -1.43 38.72
CA LEU A 35 -7.34 -2.39 38.56
C LEU A 35 -8.04 -2.28 37.19
N PHE A 36 -7.94 -1.13 36.53
CA PHE A 36 -8.47 -0.87 35.18
C PHE A 36 -7.36 -0.76 34.13
N LYS A 37 -6.27 -1.53 34.24
CA LYS A 37 -5.46 -1.82 33.06
C LYS A 37 -6.30 -2.75 32.17
N PRO A 38 -6.93 -2.28 31.07
CA PRO A 38 -7.44 -3.23 30.11
C PRO A 38 -6.24 -4.09 29.73
N ALA A 39 -6.37 -5.41 29.85
CA ALA A 39 -5.40 -6.35 29.34
C ALA A 39 -5.25 -6.04 27.85
N PHE A 40 -4.32 -5.13 27.52
CA PHE A 40 -4.11 -4.59 26.20
C PHE A 40 -3.72 -5.80 25.39
N TRP A 41 -4.67 -6.26 24.61
CA TRP A 41 -4.60 -7.51 23.87
C TRP A 41 -3.26 -7.43 23.15
N LYS A 42 -2.37 -8.38 23.42
CA LYS A 42 -1.18 -8.57 22.58
C LYS A 42 -1.74 -8.91 21.20
N THR A 43 -2.09 -7.89 20.43
CA THR A 43 -2.47 -8.02 19.03
C THR A 43 -1.27 -8.67 18.42
N LYS A 44 -1.38 -9.96 18.05
CA LYS A 44 -0.34 -10.65 17.30
C LYS A 44 -0.04 -9.75 16.11
N THR A 45 1.07 -9.02 16.16
CA THR A 45 1.47 -8.15 15.06
C THR A 45 1.55 -9.06 13.84
N PRO A 46 0.77 -8.80 12.78
CA PRO A 46 0.72 -9.70 11.65
C PRO A 46 2.14 -9.89 11.13
N LYS A 47 2.58 -11.15 11.06
CA LYS A 47 3.94 -11.55 10.68
C LYS A 47 4.32 -10.77 9.41
N SER A 48 5.33 -9.90 9.53
CA SER A 48 5.73 -9.01 8.44
C SER A 48 6.13 -9.85 7.23
N ILE A 49 5.45 -9.66 6.10
CA ILE A 49 5.75 -10.39 4.88
C ILE A 49 7.01 -9.75 4.27
N PRO A 50 8.12 -10.48 4.12
CA PRO A 50 9.35 -9.91 3.60
C PRO A 50 9.18 -9.52 2.12
N LEU A 51 9.88 -8.47 1.70
CA LEU A 51 9.96 -8.11 0.29
C LEU A 51 10.68 -9.22 -0.50
N PRO A 52 10.22 -9.53 -1.72
CA PRO A 52 10.94 -10.44 -2.62
C PRO A 52 12.35 -9.92 -2.88
N LYS A 53 13.35 -10.81 -2.81
CA LYS A 53 14.76 -10.48 -3.08
C LYS A 53 15.10 -10.46 -4.56
N LYS A 54 14.29 -11.14 -5.39
CA LYS A 54 14.46 -11.23 -6.84
C LYS A 54 13.11 -11.24 -7.54
N ILE A 55 13.14 -10.86 -8.82
CA ILE A 55 12.01 -11.00 -9.73
C ILE A 55 12.22 -12.23 -10.62
N ASN A 56 11.23 -13.12 -10.66
CA ASN A 56 11.19 -14.27 -11.56
C ASN A 56 10.25 -13.93 -12.72
N LEU A 57 10.81 -13.74 -13.91
CA LEU A 57 10.04 -13.52 -15.14
C LEU A 57 9.53 -14.85 -15.68
N THR A 58 8.56 -15.44 -14.99
CA THR A 58 7.98 -16.75 -15.34
C THR A 58 7.33 -16.72 -16.71
N LYS A 59 7.26 -17.88 -17.38
CA LYS A 59 6.58 -18.02 -18.68
C LYS A 59 5.12 -17.56 -18.62
N SER A 60 4.41 -17.89 -17.53
CA SER A 60 3.02 -17.49 -17.32
C SER A 60 2.87 -15.98 -17.11
N GLY A 61 3.74 -15.36 -16.28
CA GLY A 61 3.74 -13.92 -16.04
C GLY A 61 4.05 -13.13 -17.30
N LEU A 62 5.06 -13.56 -18.07
CA LEU A 62 5.40 -12.93 -19.35
C LEU A 62 4.29 -13.11 -20.38
N LYS A 63 3.73 -14.31 -20.53
CA LYS A 63 2.60 -14.56 -21.43
C LYS A 63 1.41 -13.64 -21.10
N HIS A 64 1.11 -13.43 -19.82
CA HIS A 64 0.07 -12.50 -19.38
C HIS A 64 0.35 -11.06 -19.84
N VAL A 65 1.60 -10.60 -19.70
CA VAL A 65 2.00 -9.26 -20.16
C VAL A 65 1.88 -9.15 -21.68
N GLU A 66 2.34 -10.15 -22.41
CA GLU A 66 2.29 -10.17 -23.87
C GLU A 66 0.84 -10.13 -24.38
N GLU A 67 -0.03 -10.98 -23.87
CA GLU A 67 -1.42 -11.07 -24.32
C GLU A 67 -2.24 -9.82 -23.99
N ARG A 68 -1.98 -9.20 -22.83
CA ARG A 68 -2.84 -8.13 -22.32
C ARG A 68 -2.28 -6.73 -22.56
N HIS A 69 -0.97 -6.60 -22.67
CA HIS A 69 -0.29 -5.30 -22.67
C HIS A 69 0.66 -5.11 -23.85
N ILE A 70 0.70 -6.02 -24.84
CA ILE A 70 1.43 -5.80 -26.10
C ILE A 70 0.46 -5.90 -27.27
N GLY A 71 0.40 -4.84 -28.07
CA GLY A 71 -0.48 -4.77 -29.24
C GLY A 71 -1.98 -4.83 -28.90
N TYR A 72 -2.82 -4.82 -29.93
CA TYR A 72 -4.27 -4.80 -29.84
C TYR A 72 -4.92 -6.08 -30.40
N THR A 73 -4.26 -7.23 -30.20
CA THR A 73 -4.64 -8.49 -30.83
C THR A 73 -5.93 -9.10 -30.28
N HIS A 74 -6.28 -8.84 -29.02
CA HIS A 74 -7.49 -9.40 -28.40
C HIS A 74 -8.50 -8.31 -28.02
N ARG A 75 -9.76 -8.48 -28.41
CA ARG A 75 -10.84 -7.49 -28.23
C ARG A 75 -11.04 -7.10 -26.76
N ASP A 76 -11.02 -8.08 -25.86
CA ASP A 76 -11.23 -7.87 -24.42
C ASP A 76 -10.12 -7.05 -23.75
N TRP A 77 -8.96 -6.90 -24.39
CA TRP A 77 -7.81 -6.20 -23.82
C TRP A 77 -7.54 -4.84 -24.49
N ARG A 78 -8.42 -4.36 -25.38
CA ARG A 78 -8.23 -3.07 -26.07
C ARG A 78 -8.27 -1.86 -25.14
N HIS A 79 -9.04 -1.95 -24.06
CA HIS A 79 -9.14 -0.90 -23.04
C HIS A 79 -7.92 -0.82 -22.10
N LYS A 80 -6.97 -1.76 -22.22
CA LYS A 80 -5.76 -1.77 -21.39
C LYS A 80 -4.65 -0.96 -22.05
N SER A 81 -3.81 -0.35 -21.23
CA SER A 81 -2.58 0.27 -21.70
C SER A 81 -1.63 -0.75 -22.35
N LYS A 82 -0.90 -0.28 -23.35
CA LYS A 82 0.00 -1.07 -24.18
C LYS A 82 1.43 -0.56 -24.09
N TRP A 83 2.38 -1.48 -24.02
CA TRP A 83 3.79 -1.20 -24.22
C TRP A 83 4.04 -0.82 -25.69
N THR A 84 4.83 0.23 -25.91
CA THR A 84 5.31 0.63 -27.23
C THR A 84 6.75 0.19 -27.50
N VAL A 85 7.40 -0.43 -26.51
CA VAL A 85 8.76 -0.96 -26.59
C VAL A 85 8.75 -2.46 -26.89
N ASN A 86 9.88 -2.99 -27.35
CA ASN A 86 9.98 -4.41 -27.67
C ASN A 86 9.93 -5.31 -26.41
N LYS A 87 9.71 -6.61 -26.59
CA LYS A 87 9.60 -7.57 -25.48
C LYS A 87 10.85 -7.65 -24.60
N ALA A 88 12.05 -7.45 -25.16
CA ALA A 88 13.29 -7.47 -24.39
C ALA A 88 13.38 -6.25 -23.46
N ASP A 89 13.02 -5.07 -23.96
CA ASP A 89 12.96 -3.83 -23.20
C ASP A 89 11.95 -3.91 -22.06
N ILE A 90 10.79 -4.53 -22.27
CA ILE A 90 9.80 -4.74 -21.19
C ILE A 90 10.43 -5.53 -20.04
N LYS A 91 11.20 -6.58 -20.32
CA LYS A 91 11.89 -7.37 -19.29
C LYS A 91 12.96 -6.56 -18.57
N THR A 92 13.69 -5.72 -19.29
CA THR A 92 14.71 -4.82 -18.72
C THR A 92 14.07 -3.77 -17.82
N ILE A 93 13.01 -3.11 -18.30
CA ILE A 93 12.22 -2.14 -17.55
C ILE A 93 11.64 -2.79 -16.30
N ALA A 94 11.04 -3.98 -16.40
CA ALA A 94 10.46 -4.66 -15.24
C ALA A 94 11.49 -4.94 -14.14
N ARG A 95 12.72 -5.36 -14.53
CA ARG A 95 13.83 -5.55 -13.58
C ARG A 95 14.33 -4.23 -12.98
N ASP A 96 14.39 -3.17 -13.78
CA ASP A 96 14.78 -1.83 -13.30
C ASP A 96 13.76 -1.27 -12.31
N ILE A 97 12.46 -1.38 -12.61
CA ILE A 97 11.38 -0.97 -11.70
C ILE A 97 11.43 -1.77 -10.40
N PHE A 98 11.69 -3.07 -10.48
CA PHE A 98 11.83 -3.91 -9.28
C PHE A 98 13.01 -3.48 -8.38
N ARG A 99 14.17 -3.16 -8.97
CA ARG A 99 15.38 -2.77 -8.23
C ARG A 99 15.36 -1.34 -7.73
N HIS A 100 14.82 -0.43 -8.53
CA HIS A 100 14.84 1.01 -8.30
C HIS A 100 13.44 1.63 -8.46
N PRO A 101 12.45 1.19 -7.67
CA PRO A 101 11.11 1.77 -7.72
C PRO A 101 11.12 3.17 -7.10
N ASN A 102 10.20 4.02 -7.57
CA ASN A 102 9.83 5.21 -6.79
C ASN A 102 8.99 4.81 -5.58
N ARG A 103 8.10 3.82 -5.75
CA ARG A 103 7.17 3.40 -4.72
C ARG A 103 6.97 1.89 -4.68
N ILE A 104 6.85 1.33 -3.47
CA ILE A 104 6.52 -0.07 -3.22
C ILE A 104 5.27 -0.13 -2.33
N ILE A 105 4.24 -0.84 -2.80
CA ILE A 105 3.00 -1.07 -2.07
C ILE A 105 2.80 -2.57 -1.89
N ARG A 106 2.38 -3.00 -0.70
CA ARG A 106 1.78 -4.32 -0.48
C ARG A 106 0.27 -4.22 -0.63
N ASP A 107 -0.28 -4.93 -1.63
CA ASP A 107 -1.71 -5.02 -1.89
C ASP A 107 -2.42 -5.74 -0.75
N GLY A 108 -3.35 -5.07 -0.08
CA GLY A 108 -4.07 -5.62 1.07
C GLY A 108 -5.00 -6.77 0.74
N ARG A 109 -5.35 -7.00 -0.53
CA ARG A 109 -6.30 -8.04 -0.95
C ARG A 109 -5.64 -9.40 -1.17
N ASN A 110 -4.49 -9.40 -1.83
CA ASN A 110 -3.80 -10.62 -2.26
C ASN A 110 -2.35 -10.72 -1.73
N ASN A 111 -1.87 -9.70 -1.02
CA ASN A 111 -0.49 -9.57 -0.54
C ASN A 111 0.57 -9.64 -1.65
N ASN A 112 0.23 -9.26 -2.88
CA ASN A 112 1.20 -9.00 -3.92
C ASN A 112 1.93 -7.68 -3.63
N PHE A 113 3.13 -7.57 -4.18
CA PHE A 113 3.95 -6.38 -4.13
C PHE A 113 3.83 -5.62 -5.45
N ILE A 114 3.53 -4.34 -5.35
CA ILE A 114 3.35 -3.43 -6.47
C ILE A 114 4.53 -2.47 -6.46
N TYR A 115 5.33 -2.51 -7.51
CA TYR A 115 6.48 -1.64 -7.74
C TYR A 115 6.11 -0.64 -8.82
N GLU A 116 6.26 0.64 -8.53
CA GLU A 116 5.88 1.72 -9.44
C GLU A 116 7.06 2.66 -9.66
N LYS A 117 7.20 3.13 -10.91
CA LYS A 117 8.29 4.02 -11.30
C LYS A 117 7.85 5.01 -12.37
N VAL A 118 8.37 6.22 -12.28
CA VAL A 118 8.39 7.22 -13.36
C VAL A 118 9.64 7.00 -14.20
N LEU A 119 9.45 6.77 -15.49
CA LEU A 119 10.52 6.49 -16.45
C LEU A 119 10.89 7.77 -17.20
N LYS A 120 12.16 7.85 -17.63
CA LYS A 120 12.69 9.01 -18.36
C LYS A 120 12.06 9.18 -19.75
N LYS A 121 11.68 8.07 -20.38
CA LYS A 121 11.09 8.01 -21.73
C LYS A 121 9.65 7.53 -21.69
N ILE A 122 8.91 7.82 -22.75
CA ILE A 122 7.59 7.23 -22.99
C ILE A 122 7.80 5.74 -23.28
N VAL A 123 7.02 4.89 -22.62
CA VAL A 123 7.12 3.43 -22.74
C VAL A 123 5.81 2.76 -23.12
N GLY A 124 4.72 3.53 -23.18
CA GLY A 124 3.41 3.01 -23.53
C GLY A 124 2.41 4.05 -23.97
N ILE A 125 1.24 3.55 -24.33
CA ILE A 125 0.04 4.30 -24.65
C ILE A 125 -1.16 3.70 -23.92
N ASP A 126 -2.14 4.50 -23.54
CA ASP A 126 -3.44 3.99 -23.07
C ASP A 126 -4.42 3.75 -24.23
N SER A 127 -5.68 3.46 -23.91
CA SER A 127 -6.74 3.25 -24.91
C SER A 127 -7.16 4.53 -25.63
N GLU A 128 -6.84 5.70 -25.08
CA GLU A 128 -7.14 7.02 -25.65
C GLU A 128 -5.97 7.55 -26.49
N GLY A 129 -4.81 6.89 -26.45
CA GLY A 129 -3.60 7.29 -27.16
C GLY A 129 -2.67 8.20 -26.34
N ASN A 130 -2.95 8.41 -25.05
CA ASN A 130 -2.10 9.22 -24.19
C ASN A 130 -0.75 8.52 -23.97
N LYS A 131 0.33 9.29 -24.06
CA LYS A 131 1.71 8.80 -23.89
C LYS A 131 2.01 8.55 -22.41
N LEU A 132 2.43 7.34 -22.08
CA LEU A 132 2.64 6.88 -20.71
C LEU A 132 4.14 6.84 -20.35
N LYS A 133 4.50 7.56 -19.28
CA LYS A 133 5.86 7.56 -18.69
C LYS A 133 5.94 6.82 -17.36
N LYS A 134 4.81 6.45 -16.75
CA LYS A 134 4.78 5.66 -15.52
C LYS A 134 4.57 4.19 -15.86
N ALA A 135 5.06 3.30 -15.02
CA ALA A 135 4.83 1.89 -15.17
C ALA A 135 4.74 1.19 -13.82
N ARG A 136 3.96 0.10 -13.82
CA ARG A 136 3.72 -0.76 -12.67
C ARG A 136 4.19 -2.17 -12.96
N VAL A 137 4.83 -2.78 -11.97
CA VAL A 137 5.19 -4.20 -11.94
C VAL A 137 4.56 -4.83 -10.70
N VAL A 138 3.80 -5.91 -10.90
CA VAL A 138 3.12 -6.63 -9.82
C VAL A 138 3.77 -7.99 -9.64
N ILE A 139 4.17 -8.30 -8.42
CA ILE A 139 4.98 -9.47 -8.08
C ILE A 139 4.36 -10.20 -6.89
N LYS A 140 4.35 -11.54 -6.93
CA LYS A 140 3.95 -12.38 -5.80
C LYS A 140 5.01 -12.40 -4.70
N LYS A 141 4.65 -12.88 -3.52
CA LYS A 141 5.59 -13.03 -2.39
C LYS A 141 6.86 -13.84 -2.70
N ASN A 142 6.75 -14.82 -3.61
CA ASN A 142 7.87 -15.66 -4.03
C ASN A 142 8.77 -15.01 -5.11
N GLY A 143 8.46 -13.80 -5.55
CA GLY A 143 9.19 -13.08 -6.61
C GLY A 143 8.62 -13.27 -8.01
N ASP A 144 7.57 -14.08 -8.20
CA ASP A 144 7.02 -14.31 -9.54
C ASP A 144 6.27 -13.10 -10.08
N LEU A 145 6.56 -12.76 -11.33
CA LEU A 145 5.83 -11.74 -12.07
C LEU A 145 4.35 -12.15 -12.25
N VAL A 146 3.45 -11.28 -11.81
CA VAL A 146 2.01 -11.38 -12.11
C VAL A 146 1.69 -10.65 -13.40
N THR A 147 2.11 -9.38 -13.49
CA THR A 147 1.91 -8.53 -14.66
C THR A 147 2.83 -7.31 -14.60
N ALA A 148 3.03 -6.65 -15.73
CA ALA A 148 3.74 -5.38 -15.86
C ALA A 148 3.10 -4.57 -16.99
N PHE A 149 2.80 -3.30 -16.74
CA PHE A 149 2.17 -2.43 -17.73
C PHE A 149 2.48 -0.95 -17.51
N PRO A 150 2.45 -0.12 -18.58
CA PRO A 150 2.52 1.32 -18.48
C PRO A 150 1.23 1.88 -17.91
N GLU A 151 1.29 3.00 -17.22
CA GLU A 151 0.11 3.65 -16.66
C GLU A 151 0.21 5.17 -16.70
N LEU A 152 -0.95 5.82 -16.64
CA LEU A 152 -1.04 7.28 -16.61
C LEU A 152 -0.76 7.79 -15.20
N GLU A 153 -1.41 7.18 -14.22
CA GLU A 153 -1.30 7.52 -12.80
C GLU A 153 -0.98 6.29 -11.95
N PHE A 154 -0.25 6.53 -10.87
CA PHE A 154 0.04 5.50 -9.89
C PHE A 154 -1.23 5.08 -9.14
N LYS A 155 -1.17 3.90 -8.50
CA LYS A 155 -2.30 3.31 -7.79
C LYS A 155 -2.78 4.25 -6.70
N LYS A 156 -4.09 4.50 -6.63
CA LYS A 156 -4.71 5.04 -5.41
C LYS A 156 -4.62 3.96 -4.32
N VAL A 157 -3.94 4.30 -3.23
CA VAL A 157 -3.69 3.39 -2.10
C VAL A 157 -5.02 3.18 -1.36
N GLY A 158 -5.46 1.92 -1.26
CA GLY A 158 -6.68 1.57 -0.52
C GLY A 158 -6.43 1.49 0.98
N SER A 159 -7.49 1.45 1.78
CA SER A 159 -7.41 1.38 3.25
C SER A 159 -6.70 0.13 3.80
N LYS A 160 -6.60 -0.93 3.00
CA LYS A 160 -5.91 -2.19 3.34
C LYS A 160 -4.49 -2.26 2.77
N ASP A 161 -4.13 -1.33 1.89
CA ASP A 161 -2.81 -1.33 1.25
C ASP A 161 -1.77 -0.76 2.20
N ILE A 162 -0.54 -1.25 2.12
CA ILE A 162 0.56 -0.80 2.97
C ILE A 162 1.67 -0.26 2.08
N ILE A 163 2.00 1.02 2.23
CA ILE A 163 3.17 1.63 1.58
C ILE A 163 4.41 1.17 2.35
N LEU A 164 5.31 0.47 1.65
CA LEU A 164 6.55 -0.03 2.23
C LEU A 164 7.73 0.89 1.96
N ARG A 165 7.68 1.62 0.85
CA ARG A 165 8.66 2.61 0.43
C ARG A 165 7.98 3.59 -0.53
N GLY A 166 8.25 4.87 -0.40
CA GLY A 166 7.72 5.94 -1.25
C GLY A 166 8.59 7.18 -1.18
#